data_AF-A0A7S0VJ18-F1
#
_entry.id   AF-A0A7S0VJ18-F1
#
_cell.length_a   1.000
_cell.length_b   1.000
_cell.length_c   1.000
_cell.angle_alpha   90.00
_cell.angle_beta   90.00
_cell.angle_gamma   90.00
#
_symmetry.space_group_name_H-M   'P 1'
#
loop_
_entity.id
_entity.type
_entity.pdbx_description
1 polymer ?
#
loop_
_entity_poly.entity_id
_entity_poly.type
_entity_poly.pdbx_seq_one_letter_code
_entity_poly.pdbx_strand_id
1 'polypeptide(L)'
;VVALKLYTGPMYCLYNAALRGFPKKMMTVLGSNTYATTIHCIVSGIIKLSRVMKVPEDRTVYRGLGGMELPDEFIKTDQFGVRGGVEFAMMSTTLDRRVAVQYAGSSIPTVFEIGVGAVD
;
A
#
# COMPACT_ATOMS: atom_id res chain seq x y z
N VAL A 1 -2.16 -19.12 4.89
CA VAL A 1 -3.14 -18.78 3.83
C VAL A 1 -4.26 -17.86 4.34
N VAL A 2 -4.89 -18.15 5.49
CA VAL A 2 -6.02 -17.34 6.02
C VAL A 2 -5.70 -15.85 6.12
N ALA A 3 -4.60 -15.46 6.75
CA ALA A 3 -4.24 -14.05 6.92
C ALA A 3 -4.07 -13.29 5.59
N LEU A 4 -3.45 -13.92 4.58
CA LEU A 4 -3.32 -13.35 3.23
C LEU A 4 -4.68 -13.17 2.56
N LYS A 5 -5.59 -14.16 2.67
CA LYS A 5 -6.95 -14.05 2.12
C LYS A 5 -7.76 -12.95 2.81
N LEU A 6 -7.64 -12.83 4.13
CA LEU A 6 -8.30 -11.77 4.89
C LEU A 6 -7.78 -10.38 4.49
N TYR A 7 -6.47 -10.25 4.26
CA TYR A 7 -5.87 -9.00 3.78
C TYR A 7 -6.48 -8.57 2.44
N THR A 8 -6.67 -9.47 1.48
CA THR A 8 -7.34 -9.11 0.21
C THR A 8 -8.85 -8.88 0.33
N GLY A 9 -9.46 -9.23 1.47
CA GLY A 9 -10.84 -8.91 1.82
C GLY A 9 -10.96 -7.59 2.58
N PRO A 10 -12.03 -7.35 3.36
CA PRO A 10 -12.24 -6.05 4.03
C PRO A 10 -11.21 -5.74 5.15
N MET A 11 -10.42 -6.72 5.59
CA MET A 11 -9.54 -6.54 6.75
C MET A 11 -8.30 -5.69 6.46
N TYR A 12 -7.91 -5.45 5.20
CA TYR A 12 -6.82 -4.50 4.93
C TYR A 12 -7.07 -3.13 5.52
N CYS A 13 -8.34 -2.69 5.63
CA CYS A 13 -8.70 -1.41 6.23
C CYS A 13 -8.21 -1.32 7.68
N LEU A 14 -8.38 -2.38 8.46
CA LEU A 14 -7.98 -2.42 9.87
C LEU A 14 -6.47 -2.63 10.02
N TYR A 15 -5.90 -3.55 9.24
CA TYR A 15 -4.46 -3.84 9.32
C TYR A 15 -3.62 -2.64 8.87
N ASN A 16 -3.99 -1.99 7.76
CA ASN A 16 -3.29 -0.82 7.28
C ASN A 16 -3.52 0.40 8.19
N ALA A 17 -4.70 0.52 8.83
CA ALA A 17 -4.91 1.57 9.82
C ALA A 17 -4.03 1.39 11.05
N ALA A 18 -3.91 0.16 11.57
CA ALA A 18 -3.01 -0.16 12.67
C ALA A 18 -1.54 0.19 12.34
N LEU A 19 -1.08 -0.12 11.12
CA LEU A 19 0.27 0.22 10.66
C LEU A 19 0.50 1.72 10.48
N ARG A 20 -0.49 2.46 9.98
CA ARG A 20 -0.38 3.91 9.74
C ARG A 20 -0.64 4.76 10.99
N GLY A 21 -1.34 4.22 12.00
CA GLY A 21 -1.92 5.04 13.05
C GLY A 21 -3.03 5.98 12.55
N PHE A 22 -3.66 5.69 11.40
CA PHE A 22 -4.60 6.58 10.70
C PHE A 22 -5.65 5.78 9.90
N PRO A 23 -6.91 6.25 9.79
CA PRO A 23 -7.47 7.48 10.36
C PRO A 23 -7.83 7.34 11.84
N LYS A 24 -7.86 8.46 12.58
CA LYS A 24 -8.15 8.49 14.03
C LYS A 24 -9.43 7.73 14.40
N LYS A 25 -10.49 7.86 13.60
CA LYS A 25 -11.76 7.11 13.80
C LYS A 25 -11.53 5.60 13.84
N MET A 26 -10.69 5.09 12.93
CA MET A 26 -10.36 3.66 12.89
C MET A 26 -9.50 3.28 14.09
N MET A 27 -8.53 4.12 14.46
CA MET A 27 -7.69 3.89 15.64
C MET A 27 -8.50 3.79 16.94
N THR A 28 -9.56 4.59 17.09
CA THR A 28 -10.49 4.47 18.23
C THR A 28 -11.19 3.11 18.26
N VAL A 29 -11.61 2.60 17.11
CA VAL A 29 -12.24 1.26 17.01
C VAL A 29 -11.23 0.15 17.30
N LEU A 30 -9.97 0.31 16.88
CA LEU A 30 -8.91 -0.64 17.14
C LEU A 30 -8.51 -0.73 18.61
N GLY A 31 -8.60 0.39 19.35
CA GLY A 31 -8.18 0.46 20.74
C GLY A 31 -6.69 0.10 20.88
N SER A 32 -6.39 -0.91 21.69
CA SER A 32 -5.03 -1.45 21.87
C SER A 32 -4.65 -2.57 20.89
N ASN A 33 -5.57 -3.00 20.02
CA ASN A 33 -5.31 -4.10 19.11
C ASN A 33 -4.47 -3.64 17.91
N THR A 34 -3.23 -4.13 17.85
CA THR A 34 -2.27 -3.83 16.78
C THR A 34 -2.28 -4.88 15.67
N TYR A 35 -3.00 -6.00 15.82
CA TYR A 35 -2.95 -7.16 14.92
C TYR A 35 -1.54 -7.71 14.65
N ALA A 36 -0.58 -7.50 15.55
CA ALA A 36 0.84 -7.81 15.34
C ALA A 36 1.09 -9.22 14.78
N THR A 37 0.47 -10.27 15.37
CA THR A 37 0.61 -11.65 14.89
C THR A 37 0.07 -11.83 13.47
N THR A 38 -1.09 -11.25 13.16
CA THR A 38 -1.71 -11.39 11.83
C THR A 38 -0.89 -10.66 10.76
N ILE A 39 -0.44 -9.44 11.08
CA ILE A 39 0.46 -8.66 10.22
C ILE A 39 1.75 -9.45 9.97
N HIS A 40 2.35 -10.04 11.01
CA HIS A 40 3.54 -10.86 10.85
C HIS A 40 3.29 -12.08 9.95
N CYS A 41 2.15 -12.75 10.10
CA CYS A 41 1.76 -13.86 9.21
C CYS A 41 1.59 -13.40 7.75
N ILE A 42 1.06 -12.20 7.51
CA ILE A 42 0.90 -11.64 6.15
C ILE A 42 2.28 -11.37 5.56
N VAL A 43 3.16 -10.65 6.26
CA VAL A 43 4.53 -10.35 5.81
C VAL A 43 5.32 -11.63 5.54
N SER A 44 5.24 -12.61 6.44
CA SER A 44 5.87 -13.93 6.25
C SER A 44 5.34 -14.64 5.00
N GLY A 45 4.04 -14.51 4.73
CA GLY A 45 3.41 -15.03 3.52
C GLY A 45 3.93 -14.38 2.25
N ILE A 46 4.04 -13.05 2.24
CA ILE A 46 4.57 -12.28 1.09
C ILE A 46 6.03 -12.68 0.81
N ILE A 47 6.87 -12.78 1.84
CA ILE A 47 8.28 -13.20 1.69
C ILE A 47 8.39 -14.62 1.12
N LYS A 48 7.52 -15.53 1.54
CA LYS A 48 7.52 -16.90 0.98
C LYS A 48 7.05 -16.93 -0.47
N LEU A 49 6.06 -16.11 -0.82
CA LEU A 49 5.58 -15.98 -2.19
C LEU A 49 6.64 -15.34 -3.11
N SER A 50 7.38 -14.33 -2.64
CA SER A 50 8.41 -13.68 -3.45
C SER A 50 9.55 -14.63 -3.85
N ARG A 51 9.82 -15.68 -3.05
CA ARG A 51 10.83 -16.70 -3.38
C ARG A 51 10.45 -17.58 -4.58
N VAL A 52 9.18 -17.65 -4.94
CA VAL A 52 8.68 -18.50 -6.04
C VAL A 52 8.03 -17.69 -7.17
N MET A 53 7.65 -16.44 -6.92
CA MET A 53 7.13 -15.53 -7.94
C MET A 53 8.28 -14.80 -8.63
N LYS A 54 8.59 -15.19 -9.87
CA LYS A 54 9.50 -14.43 -10.73
C LYS A 54 8.82 -13.14 -11.19
N VAL A 55 9.36 -12.01 -10.77
CA VAL A 55 8.94 -10.68 -11.23
C VAL A 55 9.79 -10.32 -12.46
N PRO A 56 9.19 -10.02 -13.62
CA PRO A 56 9.93 -9.51 -14.79
C PRO A 56 10.71 -8.24 -14.45
N GLU A 57 11.87 -8.04 -15.07
CA GLU A 57 12.76 -6.89 -14.84
C GLU A 57 12.11 -5.54 -15.18
N ASP A 58 11.18 -5.53 -16.12
CA ASP A 58 10.42 -4.37 -16.60
C ASP A 58 9.03 -4.28 -15.97
N ARG A 59 8.80 -4.93 -14.83
CA ARG A 59 7.46 -5.00 -14.24
C ARG A 59 7.01 -3.63 -13.71
N THR A 60 5.97 -3.10 -14.32
CA THR A 60 5.20 -1.97 -13.77
C THR A 60 3.92 -2.45 -13.06
N VAL A 61 3.61 -1.83 -11.92
CA VAL A 61 2.34 -1.98 -11.20
C VAL A 61 1.70 -0.62 -10.97
N TYR A 62 0.38 -0.61 -10.82
CA TYR A 62 -0.41 0.59 -10.64
C TYR A 62 -1.14 0.59 -9.30
N ARG A 63 -1.31 1.76 -8.69
CA ARG A 63 -2.09 1.95 -7.47
C ARG A 63 -2.95 3.20 -7.57
N GLY A 64 -4.25 3.00 -7.40
CA GLY A 64 -5.22 4.10 -7.29
C GLY A 64 -5.40 4.56 -5.86
N LEU A 65 -5.49 5.88 -5.68
CA LEU A 65 -5.82 6.56 -4.43
C LEU A 65 -6.80 7.69 -4.74
N GLY A 66 -7.67 8.01 -3.80
CA GLY A 66 -8.64 9.09 -3.94
C GLY A 66 -9.04 9.67 -2.59
N GLY A 67 -9.65 10.86 -2.63
CA GLY A 67 -10.18 11.55 -1.45
C GLY A 67 -9.13 12.21 -0.56
N MET A 68 -7.86 12.24 -0.97
CA MET A 68 -6.79 12.96 -0.29
C MET A 68 -5.85 13.58 -1.33
N GLU A 69 -5.49 14.84 -1.12
CA GLU A 69 -4.48 15.52 -1.92
C GLU A 69 -3.08 15.00 -1.56
N LEU A 70 -2.22 14.86 -2.57
CA LEU A 70 -0.84 14.50 -2.34
C LEU A 70 -0.10 15.67 -1.69
N PRO A 71 0.70 15.42 -0.63
CA PRO A 71 1.53 16.45 -0.03
C PRO A 71 2.53 17.04 -1.01
N ASP A 72 2.95 18.28 -0.75
CA ASP A 72 3.93 19.02 -1.55
C ASP A 72 5.26 18.26 -1.72
N GLU A 73 5.61 17.40 -0.77
CA GLU A 73 6.80 16.54 -0.77
C GLU A 73 6.81 15.54 -1.93
N PHE A 74 5.65 15.25 -2.55
CA PHE A 74 5.58 14.44 -3.77
C PHE A 74 5.85 15.25 -5.06
N ILE A 75 5.85 16.59 -4.97
CA ILE A 75 5.99 17.49 -6.11
C ILE A 75 7.35 18.21 -6.06
N LYS A 76 7.66 18.81 -4.91
CA LYS A 76 8.86 19.62 -4.66
C LYS A 76 9.99 18.74 -4.15
N THR A 77 11.18 18.91 -4.71
CA THR A 77 12.40 18.23 -4.24
C THR A 77 12.91 18.88 -2.95
N ASP A 78 13.38 18.06 -2.03
CA ASP A 78 14.10 18.53 -0.85
C ASP A 78 15.54 18.99 -1.19
N GLN A 79 16.30 19.37 -0.15
CA GLN A 79 17.68 19.82 -0.28
C GLN A 79 18.64 18.74 -0.82
N PHE A 80 18.24 17.47 -0.84
CA PHE A 80 18.99 16.35 -1.37
C PHE A 80 18.52 15.94 -2.77
N GLY A 81 17.57 16.68 -3.37
CA GLY A 81 17.00 16.37 -4.68
C GLY A 81 15.95 15.26 -4.66
N VAL A 82 15.46 14.86 -3.47
CA VAL A 82 14.52 13.76 -3.29
C VAL A 82 13.08 14.28 -3.17
N ARG A 83 12.12 13.55 -3.72
CA ARG A 83 10.68 13.79 -3.55
C ARG A 83 9.94 12.46 -3.42
N GLY A 84 8.86 12.43 -2.66
CA GLY A 84 8.04 11.26 -2.44
C GLY A 84 7.64 11.07 -0.98
N GLY A 85 7.42 9.83 -0.58
CA GLY A 85 7.04 9.49 0.79
C GLY A 85 7.10 7.99 1.06
N VAL A 86 6.88 7.64 2.33
CA VAL A 86 6.90 6.25 2.80
C VAL A 86 5.48 5.79 3.09
N GLU A 87 5.08 4.68 2.48
CA GLU A 87 3.85 3.97 2.85
C GLU A 87 4.17 3.02 4.01
N PHE A 88 3.68 3.33 5.21
CA PHE A 88 3.88 2.51 6.40
C PHE A 88 3.08 1.20 6.38
N ALA A 89 2.01 1.14 5.59
CA ALA A 89 1.20 -0.06 5.48
C ALA A 89 1.65 -0.97 4.33
N MET A 90 1.00 -2.12 4.21
CA MET A 90 1.14 -2.96 3.03
C MET A 90 0.47 -2.28 1.83
N MET A 91 1.11 -2.37 0.66
CA MET A 91 0.68 -1.70 -0.56
C MET A 91 0.03 -2.68 -1.54
N SER A 92 -1.29 -2.58 -1.71
CA SER A 92 -2.00 -3.28 -2.79
C SER A 92 -1.83 -2.54 -4.12
N THR A 93 -1.44 -3.27 -5.15
CA THR A 93 -1.24 -2.78 -6.52
C THR A 93 -1.88 -3.74 -7.53
N THR A 94 -2.01 -3.30 -8.78
CA THR A 94 -2.58 -4.08 -9.89
C THR A 94 -1.73 -3.96 -11.14
N LEU A 95 -1.75 -4.98 -11.99
CA LEU A 95 -1.14 -4.92 -13.32
C LEU A 95 -2.00 -4.17 -14.33
N ASP A 96 -3.31 -4.09 -14.08
CA ASP A 96 -4.24 -3.39 -14.96
C ASP A 96 -4.47 -1.97 -14.46
N ARG A 97 -3.94 -0.99 -15.18
CA ARG A 97 -4.13 0.44 -14.88
C ARG A 97 -5.61 0.83 -14.73
N ARG A 98 -6.53 0.17 -15.44
CA ARG A 98 -7.97 0.46 -15.36
C ARG A 98 -8.53 0.12 -13.98
N VAL A 99 -8.05 -0.95 -13.36
CA VAL A 99 -8.40 -1.31 -11.99
C VAL A 99 -7.89 -0.24 -11.02
N ALA A 100 -6.67 0.27 -11.20
CA ALA A 100 -6.15 1.36 -10.38
C ALA A 100 -7.01 2.63 -10.52
N VAL A 101 -7.43 2.98 -11.74
CA VAL A 101 -8.34 4.12 -11.97
C VAL A 101 -9.67 3.93 -11.24
N GLN A 102 -10.24 2.72 -11.23
CA GLN A 102 -11.46 2.43 -10.45
C GLN A 102 -11.27 2.68 -8.95
N TYR A 103 -10.11 2.28 -8.40
CA TYR A 103 -9.78 2.54 -6.99
C TYR A 103 -9.46 4.00 -6.67
N ALA A 104 -8.99 4.78 -7.64
CA ALA A 104 -8.75 6.21 -7.46
C ALA A 104 -10.06 7.02 -7.31
N GLY A 105 -11.17 6.49 -7.83
CA GLY A 105 -12.47 7.16 -7.76
C GLY A 105 -12.50 8.48 -8.56
N SER A 106 -13.37 9.40 -8.18
CA SER A 106 -13.60 10.66 -8.89
C SER A 106 -13.18 11.92 -8.13
N SER A 107 -13.04 11.84 -6.80
CA SER A 107 -12.65 12.99 -5.96
C SER A 107 -11.16 12.95 -5.70
N ILE A 108 -10.42 13.92 -6.24
CA ILE A 108 -8.96 14.05 -6.15
C ILE A 108 -8.26 12.72 -6.51
N PRO A 109 -8.50 12.17 -7.72
CA PRO A 109 -7.98 10.86 -8.09
C PRO A 109 -6.48 10.94 -8.38
N THR A 110 -5.73 10.01 -7.81
CA THR A 110 -4.30 9.84 -8.05
C THR A 110 -4.04 8.40 -8.46
N VAL A 111 -3.25 8.19 -9.51
CA VAL A 111 -2.77 6.87 -9.92
C VAL A 111 -1.25 6.89 -9.90
N PHE A 112 -0.67 6.09 -9.02
CA PHE A 112 0.76 5.82 -9.03
C PHE A 112 1.08 4.73 -10.05
N GLU A 113 2.12 4.98 -10.84
CA GLU A 113 2.79 4.00 -11.69
C GLU A 113 4.15 3.69 -11.05
N ILE A 114 4.39 2.42 -10.75
CA ILE A 114 5.52 1.99 -9.91
C ILE A 114 6.28 0.89 -10.63
N GLY A 115 7.55 1.14 -10.97
CA GLY A 115 8.48 0.11 -11.41
C GLY A 115 8.86 -0.80 -10.26
N VAL A 116 8.68 -2.11 -10.41
CA VAL A 116 9.02 -3.12 -9.41
C VAL A 116 10.41 -3.67 -9.72
N GLY A 117 11.25 -3.82 -8.69
CA GLY A 117 12.62 -4.30 -8.87
C GLY A 117 13.67 -3.20 -8.96
N ALA A 118 13.29 -1.93 -8.75
CA ALA A 118 14.23 -0.88 -8.37
C ALA A 118 14.74 -1.18 -6.94
N VAL A 119 15.70 -2.10 -6.86
CA VAL A 119 16.57 -2.26 -5.70
C VAL A 119 17.77 -1.37 -6.00
N ASP A 120 17.97 -0.33 -5.19
CA ASP A 120 19.26 0.35 -5.05
C ASP A 120 20.35 -0.67 -4.67
#